data_AF-A0A937ISV0-F1
#
_entry.id   AF-A0A937ISV0-F1
#
_cell.length_a   1.000
_cell.length_b   1.000
_cell.length_c   1.000
_cell.angle_alpha   90.00
_cell.angle_beta   90.00
_cell.angle_gamma   90.00
#
_symmetry.space_group_name_H-M   'P 1'
#
loop_
_entity.id
_entity.type
_entity.pdbx_description
1 polymer ?
#
loop_
_entity_poly.entity_id
_entity_poly.type
_entity_poly.pdbx_seq_one_letter_code
_entity_poly.pdbx_strand_id
1 'polypeptide(L)'
;MLRLLMLLGIIGVINGCANPKIVSKETLNQEPMYCYQTLAAVQCYKDPHPVDYDRLVYSRGDASSKEPKSANSIGDFLKPPTKKNGRWVKDPEPLPMPRIREKGVLKTVNPG
;
A
#
# COMPACT_ATOMS: atom_id res chain seq x y z
N MET A 1 -26.56 29.41 36.69
CA MET A 1 -25.28 28.70 36.96
C MET A 1 -25.23 27.31 36.33
N LEU A 2 -26.29 26.49 36.43
CA LEU A 2 -26.37 25.16 35.81
C LEU A 2 -26.14 25.15 34.27
N ARG A 3 -26.64 26.18 33.57
CA ARG A 3 -26.44 26.31 32.11
C ARG A 3 -24.98 26.58 31.71
N LEU A 4 -24.21 27.24 32.56
CA LEU A 4 -22.79 27.53 32.30
C LEU A 4 -21.93 26.28 32.50
N LEU A 5 -22.26 25.47 33.52
CA LEU A 5 -21.62 24.17 33.78
C LEU A 5 -21.86 23.15 32.66
N MET A 6 -23.07 23.11 32.11
CA MET A 6 -23.38 22.25 30.96
C MET A 6 -22.58 22.64 29.71
N LEU A 7 -22.40 23.93 29.43
CA LEU A 7 -21.60 24.40 28.30
C LEU A 7 -20.12 24.06 28.43
N LEU A 8 -19.55 24.21 29.64
CA LEU A 8 -18.16 23.83 29.93
C LEU A 8 -17.93 22.31 29.82
N GLY A 9 -18.91 21.50 30.24
CA GLY A 9 -18.87 20.06 30.09
C GLY A 9 -18.83 19.61 28.62
N ILE A 10 -19.64 20.24 27.75
CA ILE A 10 -19.71 19.90 26.33
C ILE A 10 -18.40 20.25 25.59
N ILE A 11 -17.75 21.37 25.92
CA ILE A 11 -16.47 21.78 25.31
C ILE A 11 -15.32 20.81 25.67
N GLY A 12 -15.36 20.21 26.87
CA GLY A 12 -14.38 19.22 27.31
C GLY A 12 -14.46 17.90 26.52
N VAL A 13 -15.67 17.49 26.12
CA VAL A 13 -15.88 16.23 25.37
C VAL A 13 -15.49 16.38 23.89
N ILE A 14 -15.72 17.55 23.29
CA ILE A 14 -15.42 17.79 21.86
C ILE A 14 -13.90 17.84 21.59
N ASN A 15 -13.11 18.35 22.53
CA ASN A 15 -11.64 18.38 22.40
C ASN A 15 -10.95 17.02 22.65
N GLY A 16 -11.66 16.02 23.17
CA GLY A 16 -11.12 14.68 23.44
C GLY A 16 -10.95 13.77 22.22
N CYS A 17 -11.53 14.13 21.07
CA CYS A 17 -11.43 13.33 19.83
C CYS A 17 -10.37 13.82 18.84
N ALA A 18 -9.66 14.90 19.13
CA ALA A 18 -8.54 15.36 18.32
C ALA A 18 -7.24 14.83 18.93
N ASN A 19 -6.95 13.54 18.74
CA ASN A 19 -5.59 13.04 18.91
C ASN A 19 -4.81 13.44 17.66
N PRO A 20 -3.98 14.51 17.67
CA PRO A 20 -2.95 14.62 16.66
C PRO A 20 -2.09 13.35 16.80
N LYS A 21 -1.78 12.69 15.69
CA LYS A 21 -0.87 11.55 15.67
C LYS A 21 0.45 11.97 16.33
N ILE A 22 0.60 11.70 17.63
CA ILE A 22 1.86 11.80 18.34
C ILE A 22 2.68 10.64 17.79
N VAL A 23 3.44 10.90 16.73
CA VAL A 23 4.46 9.99 16.23
C VAL A 23 5.54 10.00 17.30
N SER A 24 5.44 9.08 18.27
CA SER A 24 6.46 8.94 19.30
C SER A 24 7.78 8.62 18.61
N LYS A 25 8.90 9.18 19.08
CA LYS A 25 10.22 8.89 18.49
C LYS A 25 10.57 7.40 18.46
N GLU A 26 9.92 6.59 19.30
CA GLU A 26 10.02 5.12 19.28
C GLU A 26 9.41 4.48 18.02
N THR A 27 8.40 5.10 17.41
CA THR A 27 7.79 4.60 16.17
C THR A 27 8.70 4.77 14.95
N LEU A 28 9.69 5.67 14.97
CA LEU A 28 10.63 5.85 13.84
C LEU A 28 11.60 4.66 13.70
N ASN A 29 11.97 4.00 14.80
CA ASN A 29 12.88 2.84 14.78
C ASN A 29 12.20 1.52 14.38
N GLN A 30 10.92 1.55 14.00
CA GLN A 30 10.17 0.35 13.62
C GLN A 30 10.16 0.17 12.11
N GLU A 31 10.18 -1.09 11.65
CA GLU A 31 10.05 -1.38 10.22
C GLU A 31 8.79 -0.71 9.64
N PRO A 32 8.89 -0.10 8.44
CA PRO A 32 7.77 0.58 7.83
C PRO A 32 6.63 -0.40 7.56
N MET A 33 5.41 0.06 7.81
CA MET A 33 4.19 -0.72 7.61
C MET A 33 3.07 0.19 7.12
N TYR A 34 2.34 -0.26 6.10
CA TYR A 34 1.24 0.44 5.46
C TYR A 34 -0.02 -0.41 5.49
N CYS A 35 -1.08 0.07 6.15
CA CYS A 35 -2.35 -0.62 6.28
C CYS A 35 -3.44 0.07 5.47
N TYR A 36 -4.06 -0.69 4.57
CA TYR A 36 -5.08 -0.22 3.64
C TYR A 36 -6.45 -0.82 3.97
N GLN A 37 -7.49 0.00 3.80
CA GLN A 37 -8.87 -0.47 3.91
C GLN A 37 -9.24 -1.25 2.64
N THR A 38 -9.60 -2.53 2.80
CA THR A 38 -10.21 -3.33 1.75
C THR A 38 -11.72 -3.43 1.98
N LEU A 39 -12.44 -4.09 1.08
CA LEU A 39 -13.89 -4.30 1.19
C LEU A 39 -14.30 -5.08 2.46
N ALA A 40 -13.43 -5.97 2.95
CA ALA A 40 -13.76 -6.88 4.05
C ALA A 40 -12.89 -6.71 5.31
N ALA A 41 -11.69 -6.13 5.17
CA ALA A 41 -10.72 -6.03 6.28
C ALA A 41 -9.68 -4.93 6.03
N VAL A 42 -8.87 -4.65 7.05
CA VAL A 42 -7.63 -3.87 6.89
C VAL A 42 -6.48 -4.83 6.57
N GLN A 43 -5.78 -4.59 5.46
CA GLN A 43 -4.59 -5.39 5.08
C GLN A 43 -3.34 -4.53 5.20
N CYS A 44 -2.29 -5.08 5.82
CA CYS A 44 -1.05 -4.38 6.08
C CYS A 44 0.12 -5.00 5.31
N TYR A 45 0.95 -4.14 4.72
CA TYR A 45 2.11 -4.51 3.92
C TYR A 45 3.37 -3.81 4.42
N LYS A 46 4.53 -4.40 4.11
CA LYS A 46 5.83 -3.79 4.39
C LYS A 46 6.11 -2.61 3.46
N ASP A 47 5.82 -2.77 2.18
CA ASP A 47 5.99 -1.74 1.15
C ASP A 47 4.66 -1.07 0.83
N PRO A 48 4.67 0.22 0.44
CA PRO A 48 3.44 0.92 0.10
C PRO A 48 2.87 0.39 -1.22
N HIS A 49 1.56 0.13 -1.24
CA HIS A 49 0.85 -0.33 -2.42
C HIS A 49 0.29 0.88 -3.20
N PRO A 50 0.81 1.21 -4.40
CA PRO A 50 0.40 2.42 -5.11
C PRO A 50 -1.08 2.42 -5.50
N VAL A 51 -1.62 1.26 -5.85
CA VAL A 51 -3.00 1.13 -6.34
C VAL A 51 -4.04 1.44 -5.26
N ASP A 52 -3.71 1.17 -3.99
CA ASP A 52 -4.62 1.35 -2.87
C ASP A 52 -4.24 2.56 -2.00
N TYR A 53 -3.36 3.45 -2.48
CA TYR A 53 -2.81 4.53 -1.65
C TYR A 53 -3.89 5.43 -1.05
N ASP A 54 -4.95 5.72 -1.82
CA ASP A 54 -6.11 6.51 -1.39
C ASP A 54 -6.89 5.88 -0.22
N ARG A 55 -6.66 4.59 0.05
CA ARG A 55 -7.31 3.82 1.13
C ARG A 55 -6.38 3.58 2.31
N LEU A 56 -5.25 4.28 2.40
CA LEU A 56 -4.31 4.16 3.51
C LEU A 56 -4.97 4.65 4.81
N VAL A 57 -5.15 3.74 5.76
CA VAL A 57 -5.77 4.04 7.06
C VAL A 57 -4.70 4.32 8.11
N TYR A 58 -3.58 3.59 8.03
CA TYR A 58 -2.52 3.67 9.01
C TYR A 58 -1.14 3.42 8.38
N SER A 59 -0.17 4.21 8.81
CA SER A 59 1.24 4.01 8.50
C SER A 59 2.08 4.10 9.78
N ARG A 60 3.16 3.33 9.85
CA ARG A 60 4.11 3.25 10.97
C ARG A 60 5.54 3.26 10.45
N GLY A 61 6.50 3.68 11.28
CA GLY A 61 7.92 3.65 10.93
C GLY A 61 8.35 4.91 10.20
N ASP A 62 9.46 4.80 9.49
CA ASP A 62 9.90 5.75 8.46
C ASP A 62 9.06 5.67 7.17
N ALA A 63 7.78 5.29 7.30
CA ALA A 63 6.85 5.21 6.19
C ALA A 63 6.62 6.60 5.58
N SER A 64 7.00 6.76 4.31
CA SER A 64 6.82 8.02 3.60
C SER A 64 5.34 8.33 3.41
N SER A 65 4.94 9.54 3.78
CA SER A 65 3.59 10.07 3.50
C SER A 65 3.41 10.52 2.04
N LYS A 66 4.41 10.30 1.17
CA LYS A 66 4.27 10.57 -0.25
C LYS A 66 3.74 9.32 -0.95
N GLU A 67 2.79 9.54 -1.84
CA GLU A 67 2.27 8.50 -2.72
C GLU A 67 3.42 7.84 -3.49
N PRO A 68 3.55 6.51 -3.42
CA PRO A 68 4.57 5.80 -4.17
C PRO A 68 4.25 5.96 -5.66
N LYS A 69 5.25 6.38 -6.43
CA LYS A 69 5.11 6.36 -7.88
C LYS A 69 5.03 4.90 -8.32
N SER A 70 4.01 4.53 -9.08
CA SER A 70 3.99 3.25 -9.78
C SER A 70 5.25 3.12 -10.60
N ALA A 71 5.97 2.00 -10.45
CA ALA A 71 7.13 1.69 -11.28
C ALA A 71 6.74 1.51 -12.77
N ASN A 72 5.48 1.13 -13.03
CA ASN A 72 4.96 0.88 -14.36
C ASN A 72 4.00 2.01 -14.76
N SER A 73 4.22 2.58 -15.93
CA SER A 73 3.27 3.49 -16.55
C SER A 73 2.27 2.70 -17.40
N ILE A 74 1.09 3.28 -17.67
CA ILE A 74 0.15 2.69 -18.64
C ILE A 74 0.83 2.49 -20.01
N GLY A 75 1.74 3.40 -20.38
CA GLY A 75 2.54 3.30 -21.60
C GLY A 75 3.41 2.05 -21.68
N ASP A 76 3.78 1.46 -20.54
CA ASP A 76 4.55 0.21 -20.52
C ASP A 76 3.75 -1.01 -21.00
N PHE A 77 2.43 -0.98 -20.80
CA PHE A 77 1.50 -2.02 -21.25
C PHE A 77 0.95 -1.77 -22.65
N LEU A 78 1.05 -0.53 -23.16
CA LEU A 78 0.59 -0.14 -24.49
C LEU A 78 1.69 -0.21 -25.55
N LYS A 79 2.75 -1.00 -25.32
CA LYS A 79 3.82 -1.15 -26.30
C LYS A 79 3.26 -1.79 -27.57
N PRO A 80 3.56 -1.23 -28.76
CA PRO A 80 3.18 -1.86 -30.00
C PRO A 80 3.88 -3.23 -30.11
N PRO A 81 3.24 -4.22 -30.75
CA PRO A 81 3.81 -5.56 -30.91
C PRO A 81 5.20 -5.52 -31.56
N THR A 82 6.07 -6.41 -31.12
CA THR A 82 7.45 -6.46 -31.62
C THR A 82 7.50 -6.95 -33.07
N LYS A 83 8.23 -6.24 -33.94
CA LYS A 83 8.43 -6.67 -35.34
C LYS A 83 9.61 -7.65 -35.42
N LYS A 84 9.35 -8.91 -35.79
CA LYS A 84 10.37 -9.95 -35.99
C LYS A 84 10.28 -10.46 -37.43
N ASN A 85 11.40 -10.48 -38.16
CA ASN A 85 11.49 -10.95 -39.54
C ASN A 85 10.44 -10.33 -40.48
N GLY A 86 10.20 -9.02 -40.35
CA GLY A 86 9.25 -8.29 -41.20
C GLY A 86 7.77 -8.47 -40.84
N ARG A 87 7.43 -9.31 -39.85
CA ARG A 87 6.05 -9.58 -39.41
C ARG A 87 5.80 -9.00 -38.02
N TRP A 88 4.58 -8.55 -37.78
CA TRP A 88 4.11 -8.17 -36.44
C TRP A 88 3.88 -9.44 -35.63
N VAL A 89 4.58 -9.56 -34.50
CA VAL A 89 4.44 -10.69 -33.59
C VAL A 89 3.73 -10.17 -32.34
N LYS A 90 2.60 -10.79 -31.99
CA LYS A 90 1.96 -10.55 -30.69
C LYS A 90 2.99 -10.79 -29.60
N ASP A 91 3.05 -9.91 -28.60
CA ASP A 91 4.01 -10.07 -27.51
C ASP A 91 3.93 -11.50 -26.95
N PRO A 92 5.07 -12.15 -26.72
CA PRO A 92 5.08 -13.50 -26.21
C PRO A 92 4.29 -13.52 -24.91
N GLU A 93 3.38 -14.48 -24.78
CA GLU A 93 2.73 -14.73 -23.50
C GLU A 93 3.82 -14.88 -22.43
N PRO A 94 3.63 -14.29 -21.23
CA PRO A 94 4.60 -14.43 -20.17
C PRO A 94 4.85 -15.92 -19.98
N LEU A 95 6.09 -16.35 -20.19
CA LEU A 95 6.45 -17.75 -20.03
C LEU A 95 6.06 -18.16 -18.60
N PRO A 96 5.37 -19.29 -18.44
CA PRO A 96 5.03 -19.76 -17.10
C PRO A 96 6.32 -19.88 -16.31
N MET A 97 6.46 -19.06 -15.27
CA MET A 97 7.62 -19.17 -14.40
C MET A 97 7.64 -20.59 -13.84
N PRO A 98 8.74 -21.35 -14.02
CA PRO A 98 8.80 -22.71 -13.51
C PRO A 98 8.58 -22.65 -11.99
N ARG A 99 7.54 -23.33 -11.52
CA ARG A 99 7.25 -23.45 -10.10
C ARG A 99 7.71 -24.82 -9.64
N ILE A 100 8.56 -24.84 -8.63
CA ILE A 100 8.94 -26.09 -7.95
C ILE A 100 8.21 -26.12 -6.62
N ARG A 101 7.63 -27.28 -6.31
CA ARG A 101 7.02 -27.54 -5.00
C ARG A 101 8.10 -27.98 -4.04
N GLU A 102 8.47 -27.11 -3.11
CA GLU A 102 9.41 -27.43 -2.03
C GLU A 102 8.66 -27.48 -0.69
N LYS A 103 8.68 -28.63 -0.01
CA LYS A 103 8.03 -28.83 1.30
C LYS A 103 6.56 -28.35 1.32
N GLY A 104 5.83 -28.63 0.25
CA GLY A 104 4.40 -28.27 0.11
C GLY A 104 4.13 -26.84 -0.36
N VAL A 105 5.15 -25.97 -0.42
CA VAL A 105 5.01 -24.58 -0.88
C VAL A 105 5.43 -24.47 -2.35
N LEU A 106 4.60 -23.82 -3.17
CA LEU A 106 4.94 -23.49 -4.57
C LEU A 106 5.90 -22.31 -4.56
N LYS A 107 7.16 -22.54 -4.94
CA LYS A 107 8.16 -21.48 -5.09
C LYS A 107 8.40 -21.19 -6.57
N THR A 108 8.48 -19.91 -6.91
CA THR A 108 8.87 -19.42 -8.22
C THR A 108 10.38 -19.58 -8.37
N VAL A 109 10.84 -20.26 -9.43
CA VAL A 109 12.26 -20.36 -9.76
C VAL A 109 12.56 -19.35 -10.85
N ASN A 110 13.48 -18.41 -10.60
CA ASN A 110 14.00 -17.55 -11.67
C ASN A 110 14.90 -18.40 -12.57
N PRO A 111 14.56 -18.59 -13.86
CA PRO A 111 15.52 -19.10 -14.81
C PRO A 111 16.53 -17.97 -15.07
N GLY A 112 17.78 -18.19 -14.65
CA GLY A 112 18.89 -17.28 -14.93
C GLY A 112 19.22 -17.21 -16.42
#